data_AF-A0A1F9SBM1-F1
#
_entry.id   AF-A0A1F9SBM1-F1
#
_cell.length_a   1.000
_cell.length_b   1.000
_cell.length_c   1.000
_cell.angle_alpha   90.00
_cell.angle_beta   90.00
_cell.angle_gamma   90.00
#
_symmetry.space_group_name_H-M   'P 1'
#
loop_
_entity.id
_entity.type
_entity.pdbx_description
1 polymer ?
#
loop_
_entity_poly.entity_id
_entity_poly.type
_entity_poly.pdbx_seq_one_letter_code
_entity_poly.pdbx_strand_id
1 'polypeptide(L)'
;MKFRQLSLLFLAAALSGCGILKQKAAEYHLGKARRTIASSSPAPADIEAAFASIDKALSYAPGSDRAVELLEELSAAAARNGYARAQELEAASLKKVLAANPANWHARLAMIDFLSARGDTGGLEAQAAQAQGVPGEAAARYCGLLAALTARSSALPWLESEGYLALNKSPEVLLEKAAAYSAAAASVQALKAEAQRLAASDPSLKSSAPQALSSAAEVASADALRDPQALKRVLDFNARSAAEEPFRKAVELSVQGNAALVKKEYSKARAFYQGALNHYPGLTDARRQLAETDFQEGASLAAVGGDRKTASGLLYRAYGGAREVIEAGSGSVLPFVKPEKFLGEVYALKAADLAALRAVEGGRLRNTTKLEAEFKAALDEALKLNPEGRLAGELLDRYNREGF
;
A
#
# COMPACT_ATOMS: atom_id res chain seq x y z
N MET A 1 35.54 54.39 -19.89
CA MET A 1 35.04 53.53 -18.79
C MET A 1 33.68 53.92 -18.19
N LYS A 2 33.11 55.11 -18.41
CA LYS A 2 31.87 55.55 -17.71
C LYS A 2 30.53 55.10 -18.30
N PHE A 3 30.45 54.77 -19.60
CA PHE A 3 29.19 54.36 -20.24
C PHE A 3 28.79 52.90 -19.95
N ARG A 4 29.74 51.95 -19.95
CA ARG A 4 29.46 50.52 -19.68
C ARG A 4 28.96 50.26 -18.26
N GLN A 5 29.44 51.01 -17.26
CA GLN A 5 28.97 50.88 -15.87
C GLN A 5 27.55 51.45 -15.68
N LEU A 6 27.19 52.53 -16.39
CA LEU A 6 25.82 53.06 -16.36
C LEU A 6 24.82 52.11 -17.04
N SER A 7 25.19 51.47 -18.15
CA SER A 7 24.35 50.48 -18.83
C SER A 7 24.08 49.25 -17.97
N LEU A 8 25.09 48.75 -17.24
CA LEU A 8 24.95 47.62 -16.31
C LEU A 8 24.09 47.97 -15.09
N LEU A 9 24.16 49.20 -14.57
CA LEU A 9 23.30 49.69 -13.49
C LEU A 9 21.85 49.86 -13.92
N PHE A 10 21.59 50.37 -15.13
CA PHE A 10 20.22 50.45 -15.68
C PHE A 10 19.64 49.07 -16.01
N LEU A 11 20.45 48.12 -16.49
CA LEU A 11 20.00 46.75 -16.72
C LEU A 11 19.68 46.04 -15.39
N ALA A 12 20.51 46.22 -14.36
CA ALA A 12 20.25 45.69 -13.01
C ALA A 12 19.03 46.35 -12.34
N ALA A 13 18.81 47.65 -12.56
CA ALA A 13 17.62 48.37 -12.08
C ALA A 13 16.33 47.96 -12.83
N ALA A 14 16.41 47.70 -14.14
CA ALA A 14 15.29 47.22 -14.94
C ALA A 14 14.94 45.75 -14.63
N LEU A 15 15.94 44.91 -14.32
CA LEU A 15 15.72 43.52 -13.90
C LEU A 15 15.19 43.41 -12.46
N SER A 16 15.62 44.30 -11.55
CA SER A 16 15.09 44.36 -10.18
C SER A 16 13.67 44.97 -10.09
N GLY A 17 13.34 45.95 -10.94
CA GLY A 17 11.99 46.52 -11.04
C GLY A 17 10.93 45.51 -11.52
N CYS A 18 11.30 44.60 -12.42
CA CYS A 18 10.44 43.51 -12.87
C CYS A 18 10.10 42.49 -11.75
N GLY A 19 10.99 42.30 -10.78
CA GLY A 19 10.75 41.39 -9.64
C GLY A 19 9.68 41.90 -8.68
N ILE A 20 9.75 43.18 -8.31
CA ILE A 20 8.81 43.79 -7.35
C ILE A 20 7.38 43.85 -7.92
N LEU A 21 7.23 44.16 -9.21
CA LEU A 21 5.91 44.19 -9.85
C LEU A 21 5.28 42.80 -9.93
N LYS A 22 6.06 41.77 -10.28
CA LYS A 22 5.59 40.37 -10.27
C LYS A 22 5.20 39.90 -8.87
N GLN A 23 5.97 40.29 -7.85
CA GLN A 23 5.67 39.94 -6.46
C GLN A 23 4.35 40.58 -5.98
N LYS A 24 4.13 41.88 -6.25
CA LYS A 24 2.85 42.55 -5.92
C LYS A 24 1.67 41.94 -6.67
N ALA A 25 1.86 41.58 -7.95
CA ALA A 25 0.83 40.90 -8.74
C ALA A 25 0.51 39.51 -8.15
N ALA A 26 1.53 38.74 -7.74
CA ALA A 26 1.33 37.47 -7.06
C ALA A 26 0.56 37.64 -5.75
N GLU A 27 0.96 38.59 -4.90
CA GLU A 27 0.29 38.86 -3.62
C GLU A 27 -1.17 39.30 -3.78
N TYR A 28 -1.46 40.13 -4.78
CA TYR A 28 -2.84 40.53 -5.11
C TYR A 28 -3.72 39.30 -5.40
N HIS A 29 -3.19 38.34 -6.16
CA HIS A 29 -3.90 37.12 -6.51
C HIS A 29 -4.03 36.15 -5.31
N LEU A 30 -2.99 35.99 -4.50
CA LEU A 30 -3.07 35.20 -3.26
C LEU A 30 -4.07 35.80 -2.27
N GLY A 31 -4.18 37.14 -2.22
CA GLY A 31 -5.17 37.84 -1.40
C GLY A 31 -6.62 37.51 -1.76
N LYS A 32 -6.91 37.23 -3.04
CA LYS A 32 -8.24 36.77 -3.47
C LYS A 32 -8.53 35.37 -2.95
N ALA A 33 -7.59 34.45 -3.11
CA ALA A 33 -7.77 33.07 -2.67
C ALA A 33 -7.96 32.94 -1.14
N ARG A 34 -7.23 33.74 -0.35
CA ARG A 34 -7.42 33.80 1.13
C ARG A 34 -8.84 34.17 1.54
N ARG A 35 -9.51 35.05 0.79
CA ARG A 35 -10.91 35.43 1.09
C ARG A 35 -11.86 34.25 0.91
N THR A 36 -11.62 33.42 -0.13
CA THR A 36 -12.41 32.21 -0.36
C THR A 36 -12.19 31.18 0.75
N ILE A 37 -10.95 30.99 1.20
CA ILE A 37 -10.61 30.08 2.31
C ILE A 37 -11.28 30.52 3.62
N ALA A 38 -11.31 31.82 3.89
CA ALA A 38 -11.94 32.38 5.09
C ALA A 38 -13.48 32.35 5.07
N SER A 39 -14.09 32.03 3.92
CA SER A 39 -15.55 31.89 3.82
C SER A 39 -16.03 30.57 4.41
N SER A 40 -17.10 30.59 5.19
CA SER A 40 -17.68 29.40 5.81
C SER A 40 -18.35 28.46 4.80
N SER A 41 -18.80 28.97 3.65
CA SER A 41 -19.49 28.20 2.61
C SER A 41 -19.31 28.85 1.23
N PRO A 42 -18.09 28.87 0.67
CA PRO A 42 -17.85 29.44 -0.65
C PRO A 42 -18.58 28.65 -1.72
N ALA A 43 -19.13 29.34 -2.74
CA ALA A 43 -19.74 28.66 -3.86
C ALA A 43 -18.66 27.91 -4.68
N PRO A 44 -19.01 26.82 -5.39
CA PRO A 44 -18.05 26.09 -6.24
C PRO A 44 -17.29 27.00 -7.23
N ALA A 45 -17.97 27.98 -7.83
CA ALA A 45 -17.35 28.94 -8.74
C ALA A 45 -16.30 29.83 -8.04
N ASP A 46 -16.52 30.20 -6.78
CA ASP A 46 -15.56 30.99 -6.00
C ASP A 46 -14.31 30.17 -5.64
N ILE A 47 -14.49 28.86 -5.40
CA ILE A 47 -13.39 27.92 -5.19
C ILE A 47 -12.55 27.78 -6.47
N GLU A 48 -13.19 27.54 -7.62
CA GLU A 48 -12.48 27.46 -8.91
C GLU A 48 -11.74 28.78 -9.25
N ALA A 49 -12.37 29.93 -8.99
CA ALA A 49 -11.74 31.23 -9.17
C ALA A 49 -10.57 31.47 -8.22
N ALA A 50 -10.62 30.91 -7.00
CA ALA A 50 -9.51 30.94 -6.05
C ALA A 50 -8.33 30.09 -6.54
N PHE A 51 -8.57 28.86 -7.03
CA PHE A 51 -7.54 28.04 -7.67
C PHE A 51 -6.91 28.75 -8.86
N ALA A 52 -7.72 29.33 -9.76
CA ALA A 52 -7.23 30.11 -10.89
C ALA A 52 -6.41 31.35 -10.46
N SER A 53 -6.76 31.96 -9.33
CA SER A 53 -5.99 33.08 -8.76
C SER A 53 -4.63 32.60 -8.24
N ILE A 54 -4.58 31.46 -7.54
CA ILE A 54 -3.31 30.87 -7.08
C ILE A 54 -2.44 30.48 -8.28
N ASP A 55 -3.00 29.84 -9.30
CA ASP A 55 -2.30 29.53 -10.55
C ASP A 55 -1.66 30.77 -11.19
N LYS A 56 -2.41 31.88 -11.22
CA LYS A 56 -1.89 33.14 -11.75
C LYS A 56 -0.80 33.71 -10.86
N ALA A 57 -0.90 33.62 -9.54
CA ALA A 57 0.19 34.01 -8.64
C ALA A 57 1.46 33.17 -8.88
N LEU A 58 1.31 31.85 -9.03
CA LEU A 58 2.40 30.92 -9.33
C LEU A 58 3.05 31.18 -10.69
N SER A 59 2.30 31.64 -11.70
CA SER A 59 2.87 32.07 -12.97
C SER A 59 3.79 33.30 -12.86
N TYR A 60 3.55 34.16 -11.86
CA TYR A 60 4.42 35.31 -11.58
C TYR A 60 5.60 34.94 -10.70
N ALA A 61 5.41 33.98 -9.77
CA ALA A 61 6.43 33.51 -8.84
C ALA A 61 6.40 31.97 -8.68
N PRO A 62 6.98 31.19 -9.63
CA PRO A 62 6.90 29.73 -9.62
C PRO A 62 7.62 29.03 -8.47
N GLY A 63 8.52 29.74 -7.76
CA GLY A 63 9.21 29.25 -6.56
C GLY A 63 8.55 29.69 -5.25
N SER A 64 7.31 30.15 -5.26
CA SER A 64 6.66 30.66 -4.05
C SER A 64 6.07 29.52 -3.20
N ASP A 65 6.79 29.10 -2.16
CA ASP A 65 6.31 28.12 -1.18
C ASP A 65 4.97 28.56 -0.55
N ARG A 66 4.85 29.85 -0.22
CA ARG A 66 3.60 30.43 0.31
C ARG A 66 2.39 30.27 -0.62
N ALA A 67 2.61 30.26 -1.93
CA ALA A 67 1.53 30.05 -2.89
C ALA A 67 1.13 28.57 -2.97
N VAL A 68 2.09 27.65 -2.79
CA VAL A 68 1.85 26.21 -2.67
C VAL A 68 1.12 25.90 -1.37
N GLU A 69 1.55 26.46 -0.24
CA GLU A 69 0.86 26.33 1.06
C GLU A 69 -0.61 26.76 0.96
N LEU A 70 -0.87 27.91 0.33
CA LEU A 70 -2.23 28.41 0.15
C LEU A 70 -3.06 27.51 -0.79
N LEU A 71 -2.42 26.82 -1.75
CA LEU A 71 -3.06 25.86 -2.63
C LEU A 71 -3.54 24.64 -1.84
N GLU A 72 -2.69 24.10 -0.97
CA GLU A 72 -3.00 22.97 -0.09
C GLU A 72 -4.11 23.34 0.90
N GLU A 73 -4.04 24.53 1.52
CA GLU A 73 -5.08 25.05 2.40
C GLU A 73 -6.43 25.18 1.69
N LEU A 74 -6.44 25.74 0.48
CA LEU A 74 -7.65 25.86 -0.33
C LEU A 74 -8.23 24.50 -0.67
N SER A 75 -7.39 23.55 -1.09
CA SER A 75 -7.80 22.18 -1.42
C SER A 75 -8.42 21.49 -0.22
N ALA A 76 -7.76 21.53 0.94
CA ALA A 76 -8.26 20.95 2.18
C ALA A 76 -9.57 21.61 2.65
N ALA A 77 -9.67 22.94 2.58
CA ALA A 77 -10.90 23.66 2.94
C ALA A 77 -12.06 23.32 1.98
N ALA A 78 -11.80 23.27 0.68
CA ALA A 78 -12.78 22.93 -0.34
C ALA A 78 -13.26 21.47 -0.19
N ALA A 79 -12.34 20.53 0.06
CA ALA A 79 -12.67 19.13 0.30
C ALA A 79 -13.55 18.94 1.56
N ARG A 80 -13.22 19.64 2.66
CA ARG A 80 -14.05 19.64 3.88
C ARG A 80 -15.47 20.18 3.65
N ASN A 81 -15.61 21.12 2.72
CA ASN A 81 -16.91 21.67 2.31
C ASN A 81 -17.62 20.83 1.22
N GLY A 82 -17.14 19.62 0.92
CA GLY A 82 -17.77 18.71 -0.03
C GLY A 82 -17.47 18.99 -1.51
N TYR A 83 -16.50 19.85 -1.82
CA TYR A 83 -16.13 20.11 -3.21
C TYR A 83 -15.23 18.99 -3.75
N ALA A 84 -15.84 18.05 -4.49
CA ALA A 84 -15.20 16.82 -4.95
C ALA A 84 -13.96 17.04 -5.86
N ARG A 85 -13.89 18.16 -6.60
CA ARG A 85 -12.81 18.43 -7.56
C ARG A 85 -11.60 19.16 -6.97
N ALA A 86 -11.60 19.45 -5.67
CA ALA A 86 -10.53 20.21 -5.00
C ALA A 86 -9.14 19.63 -5.26
N GLN A 87 -8.97 18.32 -5.02
CA GLN A 87 -7.69 17.64 -5.13
C GLN A 87 -7.22 17.52 -6.60
N GLU A 88 -8.14 17.44 -7.57
CA GLU A 88 -7.80 17.42 -9.00
C GLU A 88 -7.26 18.77 -9.47
N LEU A 89 -7.86 19.87 -8.99
CA LEU A 89 -7.40 21.23 -9.29
C LEU A 89 -6.04 21.49 -8.67
N GLU A 90 -5.84 21.10 -7.41
CA GLU A 90 -4.55 21.15 -6.73
C GLU A 90 -3.47 20.39 -7.53
N ALA A 91 -3.72 19.13 -7.88
CA ALA A 91 -2.77 18.34 -8.65
C ALA A 91 -2.46 18.97 -10.03
N ALA A 92 -3.45 19.55 -10.70
CA ALA A 92 -3.24 20.27 -11.95
C ALA A 92 -2.36 21.51 -11.78
N SER A 93 -2.60 22.30 -10.72
CA SER A 93 -1.80 23.46 -10.34
C SER A 93 -0.35 23.07 -10.02
N LEU A 94 -0.15 22.05 -9.18
CA LEU A 94 1.17 21.54 -8.81
C LEU A 94 1.97 21.05 -10.04
N LYS A 95 1.32 20.36 -11.00
CA LYS A 95 1.97 19.96 -12.27
C LYS A 95 2.48 21.17 -13.05
N LYS A 96 1.71 22.27 -13.11
CA LYS A 96 2.13 23.52 -13.77
C LYS A 96 3.32 24.15 -13.04
N VAL A 97 3.31 24.15 -11.71
CA VAL A 97 4.42 24.66 -10.90
C VAL A 97 5.70 23.87 -11.17
N LEU A 98 5.64 22.55 -11.14
CA LEU A 98 6.80 21.68 -11.36
C LEU A 98 7.33 21.74 -12.79
N ALA A 99 6.46 22.00 -13.78
CA ALA A 99 6.89 22.26 -15.15
C ALA A 99 7.65 23.59 -15.29
N ALA A 100 7.23 24.63 -14.55
CA ALA A 100 7.87 25.95 -14.58
C ALA A 100 9.13 26.02 -13.70
N ASN A 101 9.13 25.32 -12.56
CA ASN A 101 10.24 25.26 -11.62
C ASN A 101 10.36 23.83 -11.05
N PRO A 102 11.17 22.96 -11.69
CA PRO A 102 11.39 21.60 -11.22
C PRO A 102 12.03 21.51 -9.82
N ALA A 103 12.69 22.57 -9.35
CA ALA A 103 13.32 22.63 -8.02
C ALA A 103 12.38 23.21 -6.94
N ASN A 104 11.09 23.40 -7.22
CA ASN A 104 10.10 23.71 -6.19
C ASN A 104 9.82 22.45 -5.34
N TRP A 105 10.61 22.27 -4.29
CA TRP A 105 10.58 21.09 -3.43
C TRP A 105 9.30 20.98 -2.59
N HIS A 106 8.67 22.10 -2.23
CA HIS A 106 7.36 22.10 -1.57
C HIS A 106 6.28 21.56 -2.51
N ALA A 107 6.17 22.11 -3.72
CA ALA A 107 5.22 21.61 -4.72
C ALA A 107 5.45 20.14 -5.07
N ARG A 108 6.72 19.70 -5.05
CA ARG A 108 7.07 18.30 -5.29
C ARG A 108 6.60 17.38 -4.17
N LEU A 109 6.82 17.79 -2.91
CA LEU A 109 6.34 17.04 -1.75
C LEU A 109 4.80 16.95 -1.76
N ALA A 110 4.11 18.07 -1.97
CA ALA A 110 2.64 18.09 -2.06
C ALA A 110 2.11 17.16 -3.18
N MET A 111 2.79 17.12 -4.34
CA MET A 111 2.44 16.18 -5.42
C MET A 111 2.66 14.72 -5.02
N ILE A 112 3.75 14.41 -4.31
CA ILE A 112 4.02 13.06 -3.80
C ILE A 112 2.93 12.66 -2.80
N ASP A 113 2.54 13.53 -1.89
CA ASP A 113 1.50 13.27 -0.90
C ASP A 113 0.13 13.04 -1.56
N PHE A 114 -0.23 13.85 -2.56
CA PHE A 114 -1.44 13.64 -3.36
C PHE A 114 -1.45 12.26 -4.05
N LEU A 115 -0.35 11.85 -4.68
CA LEU A 115 -0.25 10.58 -5.37
C LEU A 115 -0.25 9.40 -4.38
N SER A 116 0.44 9.56 -3.26
CA SER A 116 0.47 8.59 -2.16
C SER A 116 -0.92 8.37 -1.58
N ALA A 117 -1.69 9.44 -1.32
CA ALA A 117 -3.06 9.32 -0.80
C ALA A 117 -3.99 8.55 -1.75
N ARG A 118 -3.72 8.58 -3.06
CA ARG A 118 -4.49 7.86 -4.09
C ARG A 118 -3.99 6.46 -4.41
N GLY A 119 -2.83 6.08 -3.90
CA GLY A 119 -2.15 4.86 -4.31
C GLY A 119 -1.70 4.85 -5.78
N ASP A 120 -1.43 6.02 -6.37
CA ASP A 120 -0.93 6.10 -7.75
C ASP A 120 0.56 5.74 -7.80
N THR A 121 0.86 4.44 -7.73
CA THR A 121 2.23 3.90 -7.74
C THR A 121 2.99 4.27 -9.02
N GLY A 122 2.32 4.35 -10.17
CA GLY A 122 2.92 4.82 -11.43
C GLY A 122 3.29 6.30 -11.39
N GLY A 123 2.41 7.14 -10.84
CA GLY A 123 2.67 8.56 -10.62
C GLY A 123 3.83 8.79 -9.63
N LEU A 124 3.88 8.03 -8.53
CA LEU A 124 4.98 8.10 -7.55
C LEU A 124 6.33 7.74 -8.19
N GLU A 125 6.38 6.69 -9.00
CA GLU A 125 7.60 6.31 -9.72
C GLU A 125 8.03 7.40 -10.71
N ALA A 126 7.08 8.00 -11.44
CA ALA A 126 7.36 9.13 -12.32
C ALA A 126 7.90 10.34 -11.55
N GLN A 127 7.35 10.66 -10.37
CA GLN A 127 7.87 11.74 -9.52
C GLN A 127 9.28 11.45 -9.02
N ALA A 128 9.58 10.20 -8.65
CA ALA A 128 10.91 9.81 -8.21
C ALA A 128 11.97 9.96 -9.31
N ALA A 129 11.64 9.57 -10.54
CA ALA A 129 12.52 9.74 -11.70
C ALA A 129 12.72 11.23 -12.03
N GLN A 130 11.65 12.01 -12.04
CA GLN A 130 11.71 13.46 -12.31
C GLN A 130 12.52 14.21 -11.25
N ALA A 131 12.39 13.84 -9.97
CA ALA A 131 13.12 14.47 -8.87
C ALA A 131 14.63 14.29 -9.00
N GLN A 132 15.08 13.09 -9.37
CA GLN A 132 16.50 12.80 -9.61
C GLN A 132 17.05 13.48 -10.87
N GLY A 133 16.18 13.75 -11.85
CA GLY A 133 16.54 14.46 -13.07
C GLY A 133 16.60 15.98 -12.95
N VAL A 134 16.30 16.56 -11.78
CA VAL A 134 16.36 18.02 -11.58
C VAL A 134 17.83 18.46 -11.66
N PRO A 135 18.20 19.32 -12.64
CA PRO A 135 19.57 19.80 -12.75
C PRO A 135 19.89 20.77 -11.61
N GLY A 136 21.11 20.72 -11.10
CA GLY A 136 21.57 21.69 -10.11
C GLY A 136 22.83 21.26 -9.37
N GLU A 137 23.23 22.10 -8.43
CA GLU A 137 24.39 21.86 -7.55
C GLU A 137 24.09 20.77 -6.51
N ALA A 138 25.07 20.50 -5.63
CA ALA A 138 24.99 19.45 -4.62
C ALA A 138 23.72 19.52 -3.75
N ALA A 139 23.27 20.73 -3.37
CA ALA A 139 22.04 20.92 -2.59
C ALA A 139 20.77 20.52 -3.35
N ALA A 140 20.66 20.88 -4.62
CA ALA A 140 19.52 20.49 -5.47
C ALA A 140 19.51 18.98 -5.72
N ARG A 141 20.68 18.38 -5.97
CA ARG A 141 20.82 16.92 -6.10
C ARG A 141 20.42 16.19 -4.81
N TYR A 142 20.82 16.71 -3.66
CA TYR A 142 20.44 16.14 -2.37
C TYR A 142 18.93 16.20 -2.15
N CYS A 143 18.28 17.33 -2.43
CA CYS A 143 16.82 17.45 -2.36
C CYS A 143 16.12 16.52 -3.36
N GLY A 144 16.66 16.37 -4.58
CA GLY A 144 16.15 15.42 -5.57
C GLY A 144 16.17 13.97 -5.07
N LEU A 145 17.23 13.57 -4.36
CA LEU A 145 17.31 12.25 -3.72
C LEU A 145 16.30 12.09 -2.58
N LEU A 146 16.12 13.09 -1.72
CA LEU A 146 15.13 13.05 -0.64
C LEU A 146 13.70 12.93 -1.19
N ALA A 147 13.37 13.69 -2.24
CA ALA A 147 12.07 13.60 -2.89
C ALA A 147 11.85 12.25 -3.57
N ALA A 148 12.85 11.71 -4.26
CA ALA A 148 12.77 10.38 -4.86
C ALA A 148 12.64 9.27 -3.80
N LEU A 149 13.37 9.40 -2.68
CA LEU A 149 13.25 8.50 -1.55
C LEU A 149 11.83 8.52 -0.99
N THR A 150 11.28 9.71 -0.73
CA THR A 150 9.91 9.88 -0.24
C THR A 150 8.88 9.23 -1.17
N ALA A 151 8.98 9.50 -2.48
CA ALA A 151 8.05 8.97 -3.47
C ALA A 151 8.09 7.43 -3.57
N ARG A 152 9.29 6.84 -3.69
CA ARG A 152 9.43 5.37 -3.78
C ARG A 152 9.09 4.66 -2.48
N SER A 153 9.42 5.26 -1.33
CA SER A 153 9.00 4.73 -0.04
C SER A 153 7.48 4.72 0.11
N SER A 154 6.82 5.79 -0.34
CA SER A 154 5.35 5.89 -0.30
C SER A 154 4.63 4.88 -1.21
N ALA A 155 5.31 4.38 -2.25
CA ALA A 155 4.72 3.38 -3.15
C ALA A 155 4.67 1.97 -2.55
N LEU A 156 5.56 1.63 -1.61
CA LEU A 156 5.71 0.26 -1.09
C LEU A 156 4.45 -0.29 -0.40
N PRO A 157 3.78 0.45 0.52
CA PRO A 157 2.54 -0.03 1.15
C PRO A 157 1.42 -0.30 0.14
N TRP A 158 1.35 0.48 -0.94
CA TRP A 158 0.38 0.29 -2.01
C TRP A 158 0.69 -0.96 -2.85
N LEU A 159 1.96 -1.16 -3.21
CA LEU A 159 2.39 -2.37 -3.92
C LEU A 159 2.13 -3.64 -3.09
N GLU A 160 2.38 -3.59 -1.77
CA GLU A 160 2.03 -4.67 -0.85
C GLU A 160 0.52 -4.93 -0.82
N SER A 161 -0.29 -3.88 -0.69
CA SER A 161 -1.75 -3.98 -0.65
C SER A 161 -2.33 -4.52 -1.96
N GLU A 162 -1.87 -4.01 -3.10
CA GLU A 162 -2.27 -4.49 -4.43
C GLU A 162 -1.86 -5.96 -4.64
N GLY A 163 -0.63 -6.31 -4.23
CA GLY A 163 -0.15 -7.70 -4.27
C GLY A 163 -0.99 -8.64 -3.40
N TYR A 164 -1.33 -8.22 -2.18
CA TYR A 164 -2.21 -8.98 -1.28
C TYR A 164 -3.60 -9.18 -1.89
N LEU A 165 -4.19 -8.15 -2.51
CA LEU A 165 -5.48 -8.27 -3.20
C LEU A 165 -5.41 -9.18 -4.44
N ALA A 166 -4.27 -9.24 -5.11
CA ALA A 166 -4.06 -10.07 -6.29
C ALA A 166 -4.05 -11.58 -5.97
N LEU A 167 -3.73 -11.97 -4.73
CA LEU A 167 -3.76 -13.37 -4.26
C LEU A 167 -5.10 -14.07 -4.53
N ASN A 168 -6.20 -13.33 -4.63
CA ASN A 168 -7.55 -13.85 -4.86
C ASN A 168 -8.11 -13.52 -6.26
N LYS A 169 -7.30 -12.97 -7.17
CA LYS A 169 -7.79 -12.40 -8.43
C LYS A 169 -6.99 -12.78 -9.65
N SER A 170 -5.68 -12.53 -9.65
CA SER A 170 -4.83 -12.69 -10.85
C SER A 170 -3.41 -13.07 -10.45
N PRO A 171 -2.90 -14.22 -10.92
CA PRO A 171 -1.51 -14.60 -10.68
C PRO A 171 -0.53 -13.68 -11.40
N GLU A 172 -0.90 -13.14 -12.56
CA GLU A 172 -0.07 -12.21 -13.33
C GLU A 172 0.18 -10.93 -12.53
N VAL A 173 -0.89 -10.33 -11.98
CA VAL A 173 -0.80 -9.13 -11.14
C VAL A 173 -0.02 -9.42 -9.86
N LEU A 174 -0.20 -10.59 -9.23
CA LEU A 174 0.58 -10.97 -8.04
C LEU A 174 2.09 -10.96 -8.32
N LEU A 175 2.50 -11.62 -9.41
CA LEU A 175 3.91 -11.70 -9.80
C LEU A 175 4.47 -10.33 -10.19
N GLU A 176 3.70 -9.54 -10.93
CA GLU A 176 4.06 -8.16 -11.28
C GLU A 176 4.30 -7.31 -10.02
N LYS A 177 3.37 -7.33 -9.06
CA LYS A 177 3.45 -6.51 -7.84
C LYS A 177 4.54 -7.00 -6.89
N ALA A 178 4.77 -8.31 -6.80
CA ALA A 178 5.90 -8.86 -6.04
C ALA A 178 7.25 -8.39 -6.61
N ALA A 179 7.40 -8.41 -7.94
CA ALA A 179 8.60 -7.92 -8.61
C ALA A 179 8.77 -6.39 -8.42
N ALA A 180 7.70 -5.62 -8.64
CA ALA A 180 7.71 -4.17 -8.45
C ALA A 180 8.05 -3.77 -7.01
N TYR A 181 7.49 -4.46 -6.01
CA TYR A 181 7.79 -4.25 -4.60
C TYR A 181 9.29 -4.45 -4.30
N SER A 182 9.88 -5.55 -4.80
CA SER A 182 11.30 -5.83 -4.60
C SER A 182 12.21 -4.78 -5.25
N ALA A 183 11.89 -4.37 -6.48
CA ALA A 183 12.62 -3.32 -7.18
C ALA A 183 12.53 -1.97 -6.45
N ALA A 184 11.33 -1.59 -6.01
CA ALA A 184 11.10 -0.37 -5.24
C ALA A 184 11.86 -0.39 -3.91
N ALA A 185 11.84 -1.50 -3.17
CA ALA A 185 12.55 -1.64 -1.90
C ALA A 185 14.08 -1.54 -2.05
N ALA A 186 14.63 -2.23 -3.06
CA ALA A 186 16.05 -2.12 -3.38
C ALA A 186 16.43 -0.68 -3.74
N SER A 187 15.57 0.00 -4.50
CA SER A 187 15.79 1.41 -4.80
C SER A 187 15.71 2.31 -3.57
N VAL A 188 14.78 2.09 -2.64
CA VAL A 188 14.67 2.88 -1.42
C VAL A 188 15.95 2.75 -0.60
N GLN A 189 16.50 1.54 -0.47
CA GLN A 189 17.78 1.29 0.19
C GLN A 189 18.93 2.03 -0.52
N ALA A 190 19.01 1.96 -1.84
CA ALA A 190 20.05 2.63 -2.62
C ALA A 190 19.98 4.17 -2.51
N LEU A 191 18.79 4.74 -2.63
CA LEU A 191 18.56 6.18 -2.49
C LEU A 191 18.91 6.68 -1.09
N LYS A 192 18.51 5.92 -0.05
CA LYS A 192 18.85 6.23 1.35
C LYS A 192 20.36 6.22 1.57
N ALA A 193 21.05 5.19 1.10
CA ALA A 193 22.51 5.09 1.20
C ALA A 193 23.21 6.24 0.47
N GLU A 194 22.74 6.59 -0.73
CA GLU A 194 23.30 7.69 -1.52
C GLU A 194 23.09 9.07 -0.85
N ALA A 195 21.88 9.33 -0.35
CA ALA A 195 21.60 10.55 0.40
C ALA A 195 22.47 10.67 1.66
N GLN A 196 22.66 9.56 2.40
CA GLN A 196 23.55 9.51 3.57
C GLN A 196 25.01 9.76 3.18
N ARG A 197 25.49 9.16 2.08
CA ARG A 197 26.85 9.34 1.58
C ARG A 197 27.13 10.79 1.20
N LEU A 198 26.20 11.45 0.52
CA LEU A 198 26.32 12.87 0.18
C LEU A 198 26.33 13.74 1.43
N ALA A 199 25.41 13.53 2.37
CA ALA A 199 25.34 14.30 3.60
C ALA A 199 26.53 14.05 4.55
N ALA A 200 27.19 12.90 4.46
CA ALA A 200 28.44 12.63 5.18
C ALA A 200 29.63 13.35 4.54
N SER A 201 29.64 13.50 3.22
CA SER A 201 30.69 14.20 2.47
C SER A 201 30.57 15.72 2.60
N ASP A 202 29.34 16.23 2.72
CA ASP A 202 29.04 17.63 2.98
C ASP A 202 27.85 17.77 3.96
N PRO A 203 28.14 17.96 5.27
CA PRO A 203 27.10 18.11 6.28
C PRO A 203 26.20 19.34 6.08
N SER A 204 26.64 20.37 5.34
CA SER A 204 25.84 21.57 5.10
C SER A 204 24.61 21.31 4.22
N LEU A 205 24.61 20.19 3.48
CA LEU A 205 23.47 19.76 2.67
C LEU A 205 22.21 19.48 3.51
N LYS A 206 22.38 19.03 4.76
CA LYS A 206 21.24 18.80 5.66
C LYS A 206 20.53 20.10 6.02
N SER A 207 21.26 21.20 6.14
CA SER A 207 20.70 22.52 6.44
C SER A 207 20.12 23.24 5.22
N SER A 208 20.46 22.82 4.00
CA SER A 208 19.95 23.43 2.77
C SER A 208 18.68 22.77 2.24
N ALA A 209 18.38 21.53 2.66
CA ALA A 209 17.13 20.86 2.33
C ALA A 209 15.96 21.42 3.17
N PRO A 210 14.78 21.65 2.56
CA PRO A 210 13.57 22.00 3.31
C PRO A 210 13.27 20.97 4.40
N GLN A 211 12.98 21.43 5.61
CA GLN A 211 12.75 20.54 6.76
C GLN A 211 11.63 19.53 6.51
N ALA A 212 10.52 19.97 5.90
CA ALA A 212 9.40 19.10 5.57
C ALA A 212 9.80 17.95 4.64
N LEU A 213 10.65 18.22 3.65
CA LEU A 213 11.16 17.20 2.73
C LEU A 213 12.08 16.21 3.44
N SER A 214 12.99 16.71 4.28
CA SER A 214 13.88 15.85 5.08
C SER A 214 13.10 14.93 6.02
N SER A 215 12.11 15.48 6.74
CA SER A 215 11.24 14.71 7.63
C SER A 215 10.38 13.69 6.88
N ALA A 216 9.80 14.06 5.74
CA ALA A 216 9.01 13.14 4.92
C ALA A 216 9.86 11.96 4.43
N ALA A 217 11.07 12.22 3.93
CA ALA A 217 11.99 11.18 3.47
C ALA A 217 12.42 10.23 4.59
N GLU A 218 12.69 10.77 5.78
CA GLU A 218 13.05 9.98 6.97
C GLU A 218 11.90 9.06 7.39
N VAL A 219 10.71 9.63 7.61
CA VAL A 219 9.52 8.88 8.06
C VAL A 219 9.10 7.84 7.03
N ALA A 220 8.97 8.23 5.76
CA ALA A 220 8.55 7.33 4.71
C ALA A 220 9.53 6.17 4.53
N SER A 221 10.85 6.43 4.53
CA SER A 221 11.85 5.37 4.38
C SER A 221 11.96 4.47 5.62
N ALA A 222 11.70 4.99 6.82
CA ALA A 222 11.65 4.19 8.04
C ALA A 222 10.45 3.25 8.04
N ASP A 223 9.25 3.75 7.70
CA ASP A 223 8.05 2.91 7.63
C ASP A 223 8.15 1.87 6.50
N ALA A 224 8.60 2.27 5.31
CA ALA A 224 8.77 1.39 4.16
C ALA A 224 9.75 0.22 4.41
N LEU A 225 10.75 0.42 5.26
CA LEU A 225 11.78 -0.59 5.57
C LEU A 225 11.63 -1.18 6.98
N ARG A 226 10.50 -0.95 7.66
CA ARG A 226 10.29 -1.34 9.06
C ARG A 226 10.34 -2.85 9.31
N ASP A 227 9.92 -3.65 8.33
CA ASP A 227 9.86 -5.11 8.42
C ASP A 227 10.83 -5.76 7.42
N PRO A 228 12.11 -5.97 7.81
CA PRO A 228 13.09 -6.62 6.95
C PRO A 228 12.73 -8.08 6.64
N GLN A 229 11.93 -8.74 7.49
CA GLN A 229 11.48 -10.10 7.23
C GLN A 229 10.41 -10.13 6.13
N ALA A 230 9.49 -9.15 6.10
CA ALA A 230 8.54 -9.00 4.99
C ALA A 230 9.26 -8.80 3.67
N LEU A 231 10.24 -7.90 3.62
CA LEU A 231 11.05 -7.69 2.42
C LEU A 231 11.77 -8.98 2.00
N LYS A 232 12.41 -9.68 2.94
CA LYS A 232 13.08 -10.95 2.66
C LYS A 232 12.12 -11.98 2.07
N ARG A 233 10.89 -12.11 2.61
CA ARG A 233 9.89 -13.04 2.07
C ARG A 233 9.54 -12.75 0.61
N VAL A 234 9.34 -11.48 0.25
CA VAL A 234 9.03 -11.12 -1.15
C VAL A 234 10.23 -11.37 -2.07
N LEU A 235 11.45 -11.08 -1.60
CA LEU A 235 12.68 -11.37 -2.35
C LEU A 235 12.88 -12.88 -2.57
N ASP A 236 12.74 -13.68 -1.51
CA ASP A 236 12.83 -15.15 -1.58
C ASP A 236 11.77 -15.73 -2.52
N PHE A 237 10.54 -15.19 -2.46
CA PHE A 237 9.46 -15.57 -3.36
C PHE A 237 9.81 -15.29 -4.82
N ASN A 238 10.29 -14.09 -5.13
CA ASN A 238 10.66 -13.72 -6.50
C ASN A 238 11.84 -14.57 -7.02
N ALA A 239 12.86 -14.78 -6.18
CA ALA A 239 14.00 -15.61 -6.52
C ALA A 239 13.56 -17.05 -6.84
N ARG A 240 12.69 -17.63 -6.00
CA ARG A 240 12.15 -18.98 -6.22
C ARG A 240 11.25 -19.04 -7.46
N SER A 241 10.37 -18.06 -7.65
CA SER A 241 9.50 -17.99 -8.83
C SER A 241 10.26 -17.83 -10.15
N ALA A 242 11.46 -17.23 -10.12
CA ALA A 242 12.32 -17.12 -11.28
C ALA A 242 13.14 -18.39 -11.53
N ALA A 243 13.58 -19.07 -10.46
CA ALA A 243 14.46 -20.23 -10.55
C ALA A 243 13.72 -21.57 -10.75
N GLU A 244 12.51 -21.69 -10.20
CA GLU A 244 11.77 -22.96 -10.11
C GLU A 244 10.43 -22.85 -10.86
N GLU A 245 10.40 -23.33 -12.11
CA GLU A 245 9.17 -23.39 -12.91
C GLU A 245 8.02 -24.14 -12.20
N PRO A 246 8.25 -25.29 -11.51
CA PRO A 246 7.18 -25.96 -10.78
C PRO A 246 6.59 -25.12 -9.65
N PHE A 247 7.42 -24.36 -8.92
CA PHE A 247 6.96 -23.45 -7.88
C PHE A 247 6.11 -22.33 -8.47
N ARG A 248 6.60 -21.67 -9.52
CA ARG A 248 5.84 -20.63 -10.23
C ARG A 248 4.49 -21.16 -10.71
N LYS A 249 4.47 -22.37 -11.30
CA LYS A 249 3.23 -22.97 -11.78
C LYS A 249 2.26 -23.27 -10.64
N ALA A 250 2.76 -23.75 -9.50
CA ALA A 250 1.95 -23.97 -8.32
C ALA A 250 1.35 -22.68 -7.76
N VAL A 251 2.10 -21.57 -7.77
CA VAL A 251 1.59 -20.25 -7.39
C VAL A 251 0.45 -19.81 -8.32
N GLU A 252 0.64 -19.93 -9.65
CA GLU A 252 -0.39 -19.59 -10.63
C GLU A 252 -1.70 -20.34 -10.39
N LEU A 253 -1.60 -21.66 -10.23
CA LEU A 253 -2.75 -22.53 -9.97
C LEU A 253 -3.39 -22.20 -8.61
N SER A 254 -2.59 -21.95 -7.57
CA SER A 254 -3.12 -21.57 -6.25
C SER A 254 -3.97 -20.29 -6.31
N VAL A 255 -3.48 -19.25 -7.00
CA VAL A 255 -4.23 -17.99 -7.16
C VAL A 255 -5.49 -18.17 -8.01
N GLN A 256 -5.44 -19.00 -9.06
CA GLN A 256 -6.62 -19.37 -9.84
C GLN A 256 -7.64 -20.14 -8.99
N GLY A 257 -7.17 -21.01 -8.10
CA GLY A 257 -7.96 -21.69 -7.09
C GLY A 257 -8.68 -20.70 -6.18
N ASN A 258 -7.96 -19.69 -5.67
CA ASN A 258 -8.53 -18.64 -4.81
C ASN A 258 -9.63 -17.86 -5.54
N ALA A 259 -9.41 -17.49 -6.80
CA ALA A 259 -10.41 -16.81 -7.61
C ALA A 259 -11.67 -17.68 -7.85
N ALA A 260 -11.52 -18.99 -7.99
CA ALA A 260 -12.64 -19.92 -8.09
C ALA A 260 -13.36 -20.10 -6.74
N LEU A 261 -12.62 -20.17 -5.63
CA LEU A 261 -13.17 -20.29 -4.28
C LEU A 261 -14.04 -19.08 -3.90
N VAL A 262 -13.60 -17.86 -4.24
CA VAL A 262 -14.39 -16.63 -4.05
C VAL A 262 -15.74 -16.69 -4.77
N LYS A 263 -15.79 -17.36 -5.93
CA LYS A 263 -17.01 -17.58 -6.71
C LYS A 263 -17.83 -18.80 -6.25
N LYS A 264 -17.38 -19.49 -5.20
CA LYS A 264 -17.95 -20.76 -4.69
C LYS A 264 -17.93 -21.88 -5.74
N GLU A 265 -17.00 -21.85 -6.69
CA GLU A 265 -16.77 -22.90 -7.68
C GLU A 265 -15.92 -24.03 -7.07
N TYR A 266 -16.41 -24.69 -6.00
CA TYR A 266 -15.60 -25.57 -5.13
C TYR A 266 -14.87 -26.69 -5.89
N SER A 267 -15.52 -27.39 -6.82
CA SER A 267 -14.89 -28.44 -7.63
C SER A 267 -13.71 -27.93 -8.46
N LYS A 268 -13.82 -26.71 -8.99
CA LYS A 268 -12.78 -26.08 -9.78
C LYS A 268 -11.65 -25.56 -8.91
N ALA A 269 -11.98 -24.92 -7.79
CA ALA A 269 -11.00 -24.49 -6.78
C ALA A 269 -10.14 -25.67 -6.31
N ARG A 270 -10.79 -26.79 -5.95
CA ARG A 270 -10.13 -28.05 -5.57
C ARG A 270 -9.18 -28.56 -6.65
N ALA A 271 -9.63 -28.61 -7.90
CA ALA A 271 -8.79 -29.06 -9.02
C ALA A 271 -7.53 -28.19 -9.18
N PHE A 272 -7.66 -26.88 -9.03
CA PHE A 272 -6.53 -25.96 -9.07
C PHE A 272 -5.56 -26.18 -7.91
N TYR A 273 -6.04 -26.30 -6.66
CA TYR A 273 -5.15 -26.54 -5.52
C TYR A 273 -4.46 -27.90 -5.57
N GLN A 274 -5.17 -28.94 -6.01
CA GLN A 274 -4.57 -30.26 -6.26
C GLN A 274 -3.50 -30.18 -7.35
N GLY A 275 -3.77 -29.47 -8.45
CA GLY A 275 -2.79 -29.18 -9.48
C GLY A 275 -1.56 -28.45 -8.91
N ALA A 276 -1.78 -27.42 -8.09
CA ALA A 276 -0.70 -26.68 -7.44
C ALA A 276 0.18 -27.60 -6.57
N LEU A 277 -0.44 -28.45 -5.76
CA LEU A 277 0.28 -29.40 -4.90
C LEU A 277 0.97 -30.53 -5.69
N ASN A 278 0.48 -30.89 -6.87
CA ASN A 278 1.16 -31.82 -7.76
C ASN A 278 2.44 -31.22 -8.35
N HIS A 279 2.43 -29.93 -8.67
CA HIS A 279 3.62 -29.21 -9.14
C HIS A 279 4.59 -28.88 -8.00
N TYR A 280 4.08 -28.50 -6.84
CA TYR A 280 4.88 -28.13 -5.68
C TYR A 280 4.21 -28.58 -4.37
N PRO A 281 4.50 -29.80 -3.88
CA PRO A 281 3.88 -30.36 -2.67
C PRO A 281 4.13 -29.55 -1.39
N GLY A 282 5.19 -28.75 -1.38
CA GLY A 282 5.56 -27.90 -0.24
C GLY A 282 4.72 -26.62 -0.10
N LEU A 283 3.84 -26.28 -1.05
CA LEU A 283 3.13 -25.00 -1.06
C LEU A 283 2.02 -24.97 0.00
N THR A 284 2.35 -24.48 1.20
CA THR A 284 1.45 -24.50 2.36
C THR A 284 0.17 -23.70 2.14
N ASP A 285 0.21 -22.62 1.34
CA ASP A 285 -1.00 -21.90 0.94
C ASP A 285 -1.99 -22.77 0.18
N ALA A 286 -1.53 -23.51 -0.84
CA ALA A 286 -2.43 -24.36 -1.62
C ALA A 286 -3.06 -25.46 -0.74
N ARG A 287 -2.29 -26.04 0.20
CA ARG A 287 -2.80 -27.02 1.16
C ARG A 287 -3.85 -26.41 2.09
N ARG A 288 -3.59 -25.22 2.63
CA ARG A 288 -4.56 -24.49 3.45
C ARG A 288 -5.85 -24.23 2.67
N GLN A 289 -5.74 -23.69 1.46
CA GLN A 289 -6.90 -23.30 0.68
C GLN A 289 -7.71 -24.50 0.18
N LEU A 290 -7.07 -25.66 -0.02
CA LEU A 290 -7.76 -26.92 -0.23
C LEU A 290 -8.60 -27.32 1.00
N ALA A 291 -8.05 -27.19 2.21
CA ALA A 291 -8.79 -27.43 3.45
C ALA A 291 -9.97 -26.44 3.61
N GLU A 292 -9.75 -25.15 3.32
CA GLU A 292 -10.82 -24.14 3.33
C GLU A 292 -11.93 -24.47 2.32
N THR A 293 -11.58 -24.94 1.12
CA THR A 293 -12.53 -25.35 0.08
C THR A 293 -13.40 -26.50 0.57
N ASP A 294 -12.79 -27.53 1.16
CA ASP A 294 -13.51 -28.67 1.70
C ASP A 294 -14.39 -28.26 2.90
N PHE A 295 -13.91 -27.38 3.78
CA PHE A 295 -14.68 -26.82 4.88
C PHE A 295 -15.91 -26.05 4.38
N GLN A 296 -15.74 -25.09 3.48
CA GLN A 296 -16.86 -24.27 2.98
C GLN A 296 -17.91 -25.10 2.24
N GLU A 297 -17.49 -26.06 1.41
CA GLU A 297 -18.43 -26.96 0.73
C GLU A 297 -19.14 -27.88 1.73
N GLY A 298 -18.42 -28.49 2.67
CA GLY A 298 -18.98 -29.37 3.69
C GLY A 298 -19.97 -28.66 4.61
N ALA A 299 -19.60 -27.47 5.11
CA ALA A 299 -20.46 -26.64 5.96
C ALA A 299 -21.69 -26.14 5.19
N SER A 300 -21.53 -25.75 3.92
CA SER A 300 -22.65 -25.34 3.06
C SER A 300 -23.63 -26.49 2.83
N LEU A 301 -23.14 -27.68 2.48
CA LEU A 301 -23.96 -28.89 2.30
C LEU A 301 -24.73 -29.25 3.58
N ALA A 302 -24.07 -29.17 4.74
CA ALA A 302 -24.72 -29.39 6.02
C ALA A 302 -25.82 -28.37 6.30
N ALA A 303 -25.55 -27.08 6.07
CA ALA A 303 -26.48 -25.99 6.36
C ALA A 303 -27.77 -26.07 5.53
N VAL A 304 -27.70 -26.58 4.29
CA VAL A 304 -28.87 -26.76 3.42
C VAL A 304 -29.55 -28.12 3.56
N GLY A 305 -29.14 -28.94 4.54
CA GLY A 305 -29.71 -30.27 4.76
C GLY A 305 -29.36 -31.28 3.66
N GLY A 306 -28.22 -31.10 2.99
CA GLY A 306 -27.70 -32.01 1.97
C GLY A 306 -27.25 -33.37 2.52
N ASP A 307 -26.57 -34.17 1.68
CA ASP A 307 -26.09 -35.48 2.11
C ASP A 307 -25.06 -35.35 3.25
N ARG A 308 -25.50 -35.74 4.45
CA ARG A 308 -24.69 -35.71 5.67
C ARG A 308 -23.37 -36.46 5.52
N LYS A 309 -23.36 -37.60 4.83
CA LYS A 309 -22.15 -38.42 4.68
C LYS A 309 -21.11 -37.68 3.84
N THR A 310 -21.54 -37.03 2.76
CA THR A 310 -20.68 -36.19 1.92
C THR A 310 -20.20 -34.96 2.69
N ALA A 311 -21.10 -34.29 3.42
CA ALA A 311 -20.75 -33.14 4.25
C ALA A 311 -19.70 -33.48 5.32
N SER A 312 -19.91 -34.54 6.11
CA SER A 312 -18.92 -34.93 7.13
C SER A 312 -17.62 -35.45 6.51
N GLY A 313 -17.68 -36.15 5.36
CA GLY A 313 -16.49 -36.56 4.63
C GLY A 313 -15.62 -35.38 4.19
N LEU A 314 -16.24 -34.28 3.73
CA LEU A 314 -15.55 -33.03 3.40
C LEU A 314 -14.92 -32.38 4.64
N LEU A 315 -15.68 -32.26 5.73
CA LEU A 315 -15.18 -31.67 6.98
C LEU A 315 -14.01 -32.48 7.57
N TYR A 316 -14.06 -33.82 7.58
CA TYR A 316 -12.91 -34.62 8.02
C TYR A 316 -11.66 -34.42 7.16
N ARG A 317 -11.80 -34.18 5.85
CA ARG A 317 -10.66 -33.81 5.00
C ARG A 317 -10.13 -32.42 5.32
N ALA A 318 -11.01 -31.44 5.58
CA ALA A 318 -10.62 -30.11 6.02
C ALA A 318 -9.85 -30.14 7.35
N TYR A 319 -10.35 -30.89 8.34
CA TYR A 319 -9.67 -31.11 9.63
C TYR A 319 -8.24 -31.65 9.44
N GLY A 320 -8.10 -32.70 8.64
CA GLY A 320 -6.81 -33.30 8.31
C GLY A 320 -5.87 -32.31 7.62
N GLY A 321 -6.36 -31.62 6.59
CA GLY A 321 -5.58 -30.64 5.85
C GLY A 321 -5.13 -29.45 6.71
N ALA A 322 -5.99 -28.93 7.58
CA ALA A 322 -5.62 -27.85 8.51
C ALA A 322 -4.53 -28.30 9.48
N ARG A 323 -4.59 -29.54 9.98
CA ARG A 323 -3.54 -30.11 10.84
C ARG A 323 -2.20 -30.25 10.11
N GLU A 324 -2.21 -30.77 8.89
CA GLU A 324 -0.99 -30.88 8.08
C GLU A 324 -0.33 -29.52 7.84
N VAL A 325 -1.14 -28.45 7.65
CA VAL A 325 -0.60 -27.08 7.53
C VAL A 325 -0.03 -26.59 8.85
N ILE A 326 -0.70 -26.82 9.97
CA ILE A 326 -0.18 -26.46 11.31
C ILE A 326 1.16 -27.16 11.59
N GLU A 327 1.26 -28.46 11.27
CA GLU A 327 2.47 -29.26 11.47
C GLU A 327 3.61 -28.81 10.54
N ALA A 328 3.29 -28.40 9.29
CA ALA A 328 4.26 -27.86 8.35
C ALA A 328 4.72 -26.42 8.67
N GLY A 329 3.92 -25.67 9.46
CA GLY A 329 4.18 -24.26 9.76
C GLY A 329 4.08 -23.34 8.54
N SER A 330 4.77 -22.20 8.58
CA SER A 330 4.75 -21.17 7.53
C SER A 330 5.82 -21.36 6.44
N GLY A 331 6.24 -22.61 6.16
CA GLY A 331 7.44 -22.93 5.38
C GLY A 331 7.42 -22.53 3.89
N SER A 332 6.25 -22.23 3.31
CA SER A 332 6.14 -21.80 1.90
C SER A 332 4.86 -21.01 1.66
N VAL A 333 4.76 -19.84 2.29
CA VAL A 333 3.60 -18.95 2.17
C VAL A 333 3.79 -17.98 0.99
N LEU A 334 2.70 -17.66 0.29
CA LEU A 334 2.64 -16.62 -0.74
C LEU A 334 3.05 -15.24 -0.17
N PRO A 335 3.57 -14.33 -1.00
CA PRO A 335 4.08 -13.05 -0.53
C PRO A 335 2.94 -12.19 0.03
N PHE A 336 3.30 -11.19 0.85
CA PHE A 336 2.36 -10.22 1.46
C PHE A 336 1.39 -10.80 2.50
N VAL A 337 1.47 -12.10 2.80
CA VAL A 337 0.80 -12.68 3.96
C VAL A 337 1.76 -12.76 5.13
N LYS A 338 1.38 -12.20 6.28
CA LYS A 338 2.16 -12.32 7.52
C LYS A 338 2.09 -13.76 8.04
N PRO A 339 3.22 -14.39 8.43
CA PRO A 339 3.23 -15.78 8.93
C PRO A 339 2.27 -16.02 10.11
N GLU A 340 2.20 -15.08 11.04
CA GLU A 340 1.35 -15.15 12.23
C GLU A 340 -0.12 -15.09 11.82
N LYS A 341 -0.47 -14.18 10.90
CA LYS A 341 -1.82 -14.09 10.34
C LYS A 341 -2.19 -15.38 9.60
N PHE A 342 -1.29 -15.91 8.78
CA PHE A 342 -1.50 -17.16 8.06
C PHE A 342 -1.80 -18.31 9.03
N LEU A 343 -0.95 -18.53 10.02
CA LEU A 343 -1.15 -19.60 11.00
C LEU A 343 -2.39 -19.38 11.87
N GLY A 344 -2.64 -18.15 12.32
CA GLY A 344 -3.83 -17.82 13.09
C GLY A 344 -5.13 -18.14 12.32
N GLU A 345 -5.16 -17.85 11.01
CA GLU A 345 -6.29 -18.22 10.16
C GLU A 345 -6.43 -19.75 9.95
N VAL A 346 -5.33 -20.50 9.92
CA VAL A 346 -5.38 -21.99 9.85
C VAL A 346 -5.90 -22.58 11.16
N TYR A 347 -5.48 -22.05 12.31
CA TYR A 347 -6.01 -22.45 13.61
C TYR A 347 -7.50 -22.12 13.74
N ALA A 348 -7.92 -20.95 13.26
CA ALA A 348 -9.33 -20.56 13.21
C ALA A 348 -10.15 -21.52 12.32
N LEU A 349 -9.61 -21.91 11.16
CA LEU A 349 -10.22 -22.93 10.28
C LEU A 349 -10.36 -24.28 11.00
N LYS A 350 -9.32 -24.74 11.70
CA LYS A 350 -9.39 -25.98 12.49
C LYS A 350 -10.49 -25.92 13.56
N ALA A 351 -10.61 -24.80 14.28
CA ALA A 351 -11.66 -24.61 15.28
C ALA A 351 -13.06 -24.57 14.63
N ALA A 352 -13.22 -23.85 13.53
CA ALA A 352 -14.47 -23.78 12.78
C ALA A 352 -14.93 -25.16 12.28
N ASP A 353 -13.98 -25.96 11.79
CA ASP A 353 -14.23 -27.29 11.26
C ASP A 353 -14.62 -28.28 12.35
N LEU A 354 -13.99 -28.23 13.53
CA LEU A 354 -14.41 -29.01 14.70
C LEU A 354 -15.85 -28.66 15.16
N ALA A 355 -16.20 -27.38 15.17
CA ALA A 355 -17.56 -26.93 15.47
C ALA A 355 -18.57 -27.41 14.41
N ALA A 356 -18.20 -27.34 13.13
CA ALA A 356 -19.03 -27.84 12.04
C ALA A 356 -19.23 -29.36 12.12
N LEU A 357 -18.17 -30.14 12.40
CA LEU A 357 -18.26 -31.58 12.63
C LEU A 357 -19.20 -31.91 13.79
N ARG A 358 -19.13 -31.15 14.88
CA ARG A 358 -20.04 -31.29 16.03
C ARG A 358 -21.49 -31.07 15.62
N ALA A 359 -21.78 -30.03 14.86
CA ALA A 359 -23.11 -29.74 14.36
C ALA A 359 -23.64 -30.84 13.40
N VAL A 360 -22.79 -31.33 12.49
CA VAL A 360 -23.17 -32.35 11.49
C VAL A 360 -23.33 -33.73 12.12
N GLU A 361 -22.40 -34.14 12.98
CA GLU A 361 -22.39 -35.49 13.53
C GLU A 361 -23.29 -35.64 14.77
N GLY A 362 -23.52 -34.57 15.53
CA GLY A 362 -24.35 -34.57 16.74
C GLY A 362 -23.92 -35.70 17.69
N GLY A 363 -24.87 -36.52 18.13
CA GLY A 363 -24.61 -37.65 19.04
C GLY A 363 -23.75 -38.79 18.47
N ARG A 364 -23.43 -38.78 17.17
CA ARG A 364 -22.54 -39.79 16.55
C ARG A 364 -21.06 -39.40 16.64
N LEU A 365 -20.77 -38.14 16.98
CA LEU A 365 -19.40 -37.69 17.11
C LEU A 365 -18.74 -38.41 18.30
N ARG A 366 -17.66 -39.16 18.02
CA ARG A 366 -16.90 -39.87 19.05
C ARG A 366 -15.86 -38.94 19.66
N ASN A 367 -15.43 -39.23 20.90
CA ASN A 367 -14.36 -38.49 21.60
C ASN A 367 -14.67 -36.98 21.77
N THR A 368 -15.92 -36.63 22.04
CA THR A 368 -16.39 -35.23 22.16
C THR A 368 -15.53 -34.40 23.11
N THR A 369 -15.19 -34.90 24.30
CA THR A 369 -14.34 -34.19 25.27
C THR A 369 -12.95 -33.87 24.71
N LYS A 370 -12.36 -34.79 23.94
CA LYS A 370 -11.06 -34.55 23.30
C LYS A 370 -11.18 -33.49 22.21
N LEU A 371 -12.23 -33.56 21.39
CA LEU A 371 -12.46 -32.61 20.30
C LEU A 371 -12.78 -31.21 20.81
N GLU A 372 -13.50 -31.10 21.93
CA GLU A 372 -13.73 -29.82 22.62
C GLU A 372 -12.41 -29.21 23.13
N ALA A 373 -11.53 -30.03 23.73
CA ALA A 373 -10.21 -29.55 24.15
C ALA A 373 -9.35 -29.11 22.94
N GLU A 374 -9.40 -29.84 21.83
CA GLU A 374 -8.72 -29.44 20.60
C GLU A 374 -9.31 -28.18 19.96
N PHE A 375 -10.63 -28.01 20.01
CA PHE A 375 -11.33 -26.81 19.55
C PHE A 375 -10.84 -25.59 20.33
N LYS A 376 -10.87 -25.68 21.66
CA LYS A 376 -10.44 -24.59 22.54
C LYS A 376 -8.97 -24.23 22.32
N ALA A 377 -8.09 -25.23 22.27
CA ALA A 377 -6.67 -25.00 22.02
C ALA A 377 -6.42 -24.34 20.66
N ALA A 378 -7.15 -24.74 19.62
CA ALA A 378 -7.06 -24.11 18.31
C ALA A 378 -7.59 -22.67 18.31
N LEU A 379 -8.72 -22.42 18.98
CA LEU A 379 -9.30 -21.08 19.10
C LEU A 379 -8.38 -20.11 19.87
N ASP A 380 -7.82 -20.56 21.01
CA ASP A 380 -6.91 -19.76 21.82
C ASP A 380 -5.64 -19.39 21.03
N GLU A 381 -5.05 -20.35 20.30
CA GLU A 381 -3.87 -20.07 19.47
C GLU A 381 -4.21 -19.18 18.26
N ALA A 382 -5.41 -19.32 17.67
CA ALA A 382 -5.88 -18.44 16.60
C ALA A 382 -5.97 -16.98 17.07
N LEU A 383 -6.57 -16.73 18.23
CA LEU A 383 -6.72 -15.40 18.82
C LEU A 383 -5.39 -14.79 19.26
N LYS A 384 -4.46 -15.63 19.73
CA LYS A 384 -3.09 -15.20 20.07
C LYS A 384 -2.30 -14.75 18.85
N LEU A 385 -2.38 -15.50 17.75
CA LEU A 385 -1.61 -15.22 16.52
C LEU A 385 -2.26 -14.14 15.63
N ASN A 386 -3.59 -14.06 15.64
CA ASN A 386 -4.36 -13.09 14.87
C ASN A 386 -5.54 -12.54 15.68
N PRO A 387 -5.30 -11.60 16.62
CA PRO A 387 -6.34 -11.06 17.50
C PRO A 387 -7.50 -10.37 16.77
N GLU A 388 -7.24 -9.83 15.58
CA GLU A 388 -8.23 -9.15 14.73
C GLU A 388 -8.96 -10.13 13.78
N GLY A 389 -8.69 -11.44 13.91
CA GLY A 389 -9.25 -12.48 13.07
C GLY A 389 -10.76 -12.64 13.28
N ARG A 390 -11.55 -12.17 12.31
CA ARG A 390 -13.03 -12.22 12.36
C ARG A 390 -13.59 -13.61 12.68
N LEU A 391 -13.10 -14.66 12.01
CA LEU A 391 -13.59 -16.03 12.22
C LEU A 391 -13.35 -16.51 13.67
N ALA A 392 -12.16 -16.28 14.21
CA ALA A 392 -11.83 -16.65 15.59
C ALA A 392 -12.67 -15.84 16.60
N GLY A 393 -12.85 -14.54 16.36
CA GLY A 393 -13.74 -13.70 17.18
C GLY A 393 -15.20 -14.20 17.19
N GLU A 394 -15.75 -14.50 16.02
CA GLU A 394 -17.11 -15.05 15.89
C GLU A 394 -17.26 -16.42 16.57
N LEU A 395 -16.23 -17.28 16.50
CA LEU A 395 -16.22 -18.57 17.19
C LEU A 395 -16.14 -18.42 18.71
N LEU A 396 -15.33 -17.48 19.22
CA LEU A 396 -15.24 -17.18 20.64
C LEU A 396 -16.57 -16.68 21.20
N ASP A 397 -17.23 -15.77 20.49
CA ASP A 397 -18.53 -15.24 20.89
C ASP A 397 -19.59 -16.34 20.97
N ARG A 398 -19.59 -17.28 20.02
CA ARG A 398 -20.49 -18.44 20.06
C ARG A 398 -20.14 -19.39 21.19
N TYR A 399 -18.87 -19.74 21.34
CA TYR A 399 -18.41 -20.65 22.40
C TYR A 399 -18.76 -20.13 23.79
N ASN A 400 -18.63 -18.83 24.04
CA ASN A 400 -18.99 -18.21 25.31
C ASN A 400 -20.51 -18.25 25.61
N ARG A 401 -21.37 -18.33 24.58
CA ARG A 401 -22.82 -18.36 24.72
C ARG A 401 -23.37 -19.79 24.79
N GLU A 402 -22.81 -20.68 23.98
CA GLU A 402 -23.39 -21.99 23.67
C GLU A 402 -22.53 -23.16 24.17
N GLY A 403 -21.26 -22.93 24.51
CA GLY A 403 -20.28 -24.00 24.69
C GLY A 403 -19.83 -24.58 23.35
N PHE A 404 -19.31 -25.82 23.37
CA PHE A 404 -18.83 -26.54 22.19
C PHE A 404 -19.93 -27.28 21.40
#